data_AF-A0A1G8X1X2-F1
#
_entry.id   AF-A0A1G8X1X2-F1
#
_cell.length_a   1.000
_cell.length_b   1.000
_cell.length_c   1.000
_cell.angle_alpha   90.00
_cell.angle_beta   90.00
_cell.angle_gamma   90.00
#
_symmetry.space_group_name_H-M   'P 1'
#
loop_
_entity.id
_entity.type
_entity.pdbx_description
1 polymer ?
#
loop_
_entity_poly.entity_id
_entity_poly.type
_entity_poly.pdbx_seq_one_letter_code
_entity_poly.pdbx_strand_id
1 'polypeptide(L)' 'MTNPVEANVVTRFILGLGVILAMMVGGGATGQMVGETGIPYGEGAGVAVGALVVFLAFVVVYRRYDASFSE' A
#
# COMPACT_ATOMS: atom_id res chain seq x y z
N MET A 1 -14.45 13.41 -16.33
CA MET A 1 -14.98 14.03 -15.07
C MET A 1 -13.82 14.34 -14.12
N THR A 2 -13.89 15.28 -13.17
CA THR A 2 -12.74 15.51 -12.26
C THR A 2 -12.67 14.44 -11.17
N ASN A 3 -11.52 13.78 -10.98
CA ASN A 3 -11.32 12.80 -9.91
C ASN A 3 -11.54 13.46 -8.53
N PRO A 4 -12.54 13.02 -7.74
CA PRO A 4 -12.89 13.65 -6.47
C PRO A 4 -11.79 13.48 -5.40
N VAL A 5 -10.98 12.43 -5.50
CA VAL A 5 -9.83 12.22 -4.62
C VAL A 5 -8.81 13.32 -4.85
N GLU A 6 -8.40 13.57 -6.10
CA GLU A 6 -7.38 14.57 -6.42
C GLU A 6 -7.89 16.02 -6.26
N ALA A 7 -9.20 16.24 -6.40
CA ALA A 7 -9.80 17.56 -6.28
C ALA A 7 -9.74 18.14 -4.85
N ASN A 8 -9.54 17.31 -3.82
CA ASN A 8 -9.56 17.75 -2.43
C ASN A 8 -8.33 17.24 -1.65
N VAL A 9 -7.61 18.17 -1.00
CA VAL A 9 -6.41 17.85 -0.22
C VAL A 9 -6.71 16.86 0.92
N VAL A 10 -7.88 16.98 1.56
CA VAL A 10 -8.27 16.13 2.69
C VAL A 10 -8.46 14.68 2.22
N THR A 11 -9.09 14.46 1.06
CA THR A 11 -9.30 13.10 0.53
C THR A 11 -7.97 12.46 0.11
N ARG A 12 -7.06 13.21 -0.51
CA ARG A 12 -5.70 12.73 -0.82
C ARG A 12 -4.94 12.33 0.43
N PHE A 13 -5.04 13.16 1.47
CA PHE A 13 -4.40 12.91 2.76
C PHE A 13 -4.95 11.65 3.44
N ILE A 14 -6.28 11.52 3.55
CA ILE A 14 -6.94 10.35 4.13
C ILE A 14 -6.58 9.09 3.34
N LEU A 15 -6.59 9.15 2.01
CA LEU A 15 -6.21 8.02 1.17
C LEU A 15 -4.75 7.61 1.41
N GLY A 16 -3.83 8.58 1.41
CA GLY A 16 -2.42 8.34 1.71
C GLY A 16 -2.21 7.69 3.08
N LEU A 17 -2.91 8.17 4.12
CA LEU A 17 -2.90 7.55 5.45
C LEU A 17 -3.42 6.11 5.41
N GLY A 18 -4.53 5.86 4.70
CA GLY A 18 -5.08 4.52 4.53
C GLY A 18 -4.07 3.55 3.89
N VAL A 19 -3.33 4.02 2.88
CA VAL A 19 -2.28 3.22 2.23
C VAL A 19 -1.13 2.92 3.18
N ILE A 20 -0.66 3.90 3.96
CA ILE A 20 0.41 3.69 4.96
C ILE A 20 -0.02 2.65 5.99
N LEU A 21 -1.25 2.75 6.52
CA LEU A 21 -1.78 1.77 7.47
C LEU A 21 -1.88 0.37 6.85
N ALA A 22 -2.35 0.27 5.61
CA ALA A 22 -2.39 -0.99 4.88
C ALA A 22 -1.00 -1.59 4.68
N MET A 23 0.02 -0.76 4.38
CA MET A 23 1.41 -1.19 4.27
C MET A 23 1.97 -1.67 5.61
N MET A 24 1.60 -1.04 6.74
CA MET A 24 2.01 -1.49 8.07
C MET A 24 1.40 -2.86 8.40
N VAL A 25 0.12 -3.08 8.09
CA VAL A 25 -0.55 -4.38 8.31
C VAL A 25 0.04 -5.44 7.39
N GLY A 26 0.14 -5.18 6.09
CA GLY A 26 0.65 -6.13 5.11
C GLY A 26 2.12 -6.46 5.33
N GLY A 27 2.95 -5.46 5.61
CA GLY A 27 4.35 -5.65 5.99
C GLY A 27 4.50 -6.40 7.31
N GLY A 28 3.74 -6.02 8.35
CA GLY A 28 3.79 -6.74 9.64
C GLY A 28 3.46 -8.23 9.50
N ALA A 29 2.41 -8.55 8.73
CA ALA A 29 2.01 -9.93 8.49
C ALA A 29 3.11 -10.75 7.77
N THR A 30 3.68 -10.23 6.68
CA THR A 30 4.76 -10.92 5.96
C THR A 30 6.06 -10.96 6.77
N GLY A 31 6.35 -9.92 7.55
CA GLY A 31 7.48 -9.89 8.47
C GLY A 31 7.43 -11.04 9.47
N GLN A 32 6.29 -11.23 10.13
CA GLN A 32 6.08 -12.33 11.06
C GLN A 32 6.27 -13.69 10.36
N MET A 33 5.60 -13.90 9.22
CA MET A 33 5.68 -15.17 8.47
C MET A 33 7.12 -15.53 8.07
N VAL A 34 7.90 -14.54 7.63
CA VAL A 34 9.28 -14.77 7.20
C VAL A 34 10.21 -14.90 8.41
N GLY A 35 9.97 -14.17 9.49
CA GLY A 35 10.73 -14.30 10.75
C GLY A 35 10.69 -15.72 11.32
N GLU A 36 9.56 -16.41 11.18
CA GLU A 36 9.38 -17.80 11.63
C GLU A 36 10.23 -18.83 10.85
N THR A 37 10.79 -18.45 9.70
CA THR A 37 11.62 -19.36 8.87
C THR A 37 13.07 -19.50 9.35
N GLY A 38 13.50 -18.70 10.33
CA GLY A 38 14.87 -18.71 10.86
C GLY A 38 15.93 -18.06 9.96
N ILE A 39 15.51 -17.38 8.87
CA ILE A 39 16.40 -16.62 8.00
C ILE A 39 16.92 -15.37 8.74
N PRO A 40 18.24 -15.13 8.78
CA PRO A 40 18.79 -13.88 9.34
C PRO A 40 18.19 -12.66 8.63
N TYR A 41 17.70 -11.68 9.39
CA TYR A 41 17.00 -10.49 8.88
C TYR A 41 15.70 -10.78 8.10
N GLY A 42 15.19 -12.02 8.17
CA GLY A 42 13.99 -12.45 7.46
C GLY A 42 12.75 -11.62 7.81
N GLU A 43 12.59 -11.25 9.08
CA GLU A 43 11.50 -10.40 9.53
C GLU A 43 11.51 -9.03 8.84
N GLY A 44 12.63 -8.31 8.90
CA GLY A 44 12.74 -6.98 8.28
C GLY A 44 12.58 -7.01 6.76
N ALA A 45 13.17 -8.01 6.09
CA ALA A 45 12.99 -8.23 4.66
C ALA A 45 11.53 -8.56 4.32
N GLY A 46 10.88 -9.40 5.14
CA GLY A 46 9.46 -9.74 5.01
C GLY A 46 8.59 -8.50 5.13
N VAL A 47 8.84 -7.61 6.09
CA VAL A 47 8.11 -6.34 6.23
C VAL A 47 8.24 -5.47 4.98
N ALA A 48 9.47 -5.28 4.49
CA ALA A 48 9.73 -4.45 3.32
C ALA A 48 9.02 -5.01 2.07
N VAL A 49 9.09 -6.32 1.85
CA VAL A 49 8.45 -6.98 0.71
C VAL A 49 6.92 -6.88 0.80
N GLY A 50 6.32 -7.17 1.96
CA GLY A 50 4.87 -7.08 2.12
C GLY A 50 4.34 -5.68 1.95
N ALA A 51 5.01 -4.69 2.55
CA ALA A 51 4.65 -3.28 2.37
C ALA A 51 4.75 -2.86 0.88
N LEU A 52 5.79 -3.30 0.17
CA LEU A 52 5.96 -3.03 -1.25
C LEU A 52 4.84 -3.66 -2.09
N VAL A 53 4.46 -4.91 -1.81
CA VAL A 53 3.36 -5.60 -2.49
C VAL A 53 2.05 -4.84 -2.32
N VAL A 54 1.72 -4.41 -1.08
CA VAL A 54 0.52 -3.61 -0.81
C VAL A 54 0.54 -2.29 -1.58
N PHE A 55 1.68 -1.59 -1.56
CA PHE A 55 1.83 -0.32 -2.28
C PHE A 55 1.62 -0.50 -3.79
N LEU A 56 2.24 -1.51 -4.40
CA LEU A 56 2.10 -1.79 -5.82
C LEU A 56 0.67 -2.17 -6.19
N ALA A 57 -0.01 -2.98 -5.36
CA ALA A 57 -1.42 -3.31 -5.54
C ALA A 57 -2.28 -2.03 -5.52
N PHE A 58 -2.04 -1.14 -4.54
CA PHE A 58 -2.71 0.16 -4.48
C PHE A 58 -2.46 0.98 -5.74
N VAL A 59 -1.21 1.11 -6.20
CA VAL A 59 -0.88 1.88 -7.42
C VAL A 59 -1.64 1.35 -8.63
N VAL A 60 -1.70 0.03 -8.82
CA VAL A 60 -2.42 -0.57 -9.96
C VAL A 60 -3.91 -0.25 -9.89
N VAL A 61 -4.53 -0.44 -8.73
CA VAL A 61 -5.95 -0.15 -8.51
C VAL A 61 -6.25 1.34 -8.67
N TYR A 62 -5.44 2.20 -8.07
CA TYR A 62 -5.63 3.64 -8.10
C TYR A 62 -5.46 4.22 -9.51
N ARG A 63 -4.47 3.75 -10.28
CA ARG A 63 -4.31 4.16 -11.69
C ARG A 63 -5.53 3.79 -12.53
N ARG A 64 -6.11 2.61 -12.28
CA ARG A 64 -7.34 2.20 -12.96
C ARG A 64 -8.54 3.06 -12.54
N TYR A 65 -8.64 3.39 -11.26
CA TYR A 65 -9.67 4.30 -10.75
C TYR A 65 -9.54 5.70 -11.39
N ASP A 66 -8.34 6.29 -11.37
CA ASP A 66 -8.09 7.62 -11.92
C ASP A 66 -8.36 7.69 -13.44
N ALA A 67 -7.97 6.65 -14.18
CA ALA A 67 -8.27 6.55 -15.61
C ALA A 67 -9.78 6.60 -15.91
N SER A 68 -10.64 6.08 -15.03
CA SER A 68 -12.10 6.13 -15.24
C SER A 68 -12.72 7.52 -15.16
N PHE A 69 -11.97 8.50 -14.64
CA PHE A 69 -12.37 9.92 -14.63
C PHE A 69 -11.75 10.70 -15.77
N SER A 70 -10.71 10.15 -16.42
CA SER A 70 -10.02 10.77 -17.54
C SER A 70 -10.70 10.54 -18.89
N GLU A 71 -11.67 9.62 -18.94
CA GLU A 71 -12.66 9.47 -20.03
C GLU A 71 -13.82 10.47 -19.92
#